data_AF-A0A013T9Z4-F1
#
_entry.id   AF-A0A013T9Z4-F1
#
_cell.length_a   1.000
_cell.length_b   1.000
_cell.length_c   1.000
_cell.angle_alpha   90.00
_cell.angle_beta   90.00
_cell.angle_gamma   90.00
#
_symmetry.space_group_name_H-M   'P 1'
#
loop_
_entity.id
_entity.type
_entity.pdbx_description
1 polymer ?
#
loop_
_entity_poly.entity_id
_entity_poly.type
_entity_poly.pdbx_seq_one_letter_code
_entity_poly.pdbx_strand_id
1 'polypeptide(L)'
;MAHQIENMAFVGQTPWHGLGNQLPQNQPIEVWAQQAGMDWRIESSNVSYMAKNERGQNILMPYEEQRVLYRSDTHAPLSVVSQRYQEVQPREILEFYRDLTEQSGFELETAGVLKGGRKFWALARTGQSVALKGKDVSNGYILLATACDGTLATTAQFTSIRVVCNNTLAIAVRGQNRSAGVVKVPHSTKFDAEKIKQQLGISIHAWDEHMYEMKQLSQRKVTQQEAAAYFDAVFNNTNLSIAEQDESIIQYYLKAASMYKKSNSKSEPNGRAMSKAITMFNGQGRGAELSSAKDTAYGLLCSITEFVDHERRAMSRDHRLNSAWFGMGATIKQRGLEQALRMVS
;
A
#
# COMPACT_ATOMS: atom_id res chain seq x y z
N MET A 1 15.86 -2.22 8.09
CA MET A 1 14.75 -1.85 9.00
C MET A 1 13.52 -1.47 8.19
N ALA A 2 12.34 -1.80 8.70
CA ALA A 2 11.19 -2.10 7.87
C ALA A 2 10.36 -0.94 7.31
N HIS A 3 10.47 0.23 7.93
CA HIS A 3 9.55 1.34 7.70
C HIS A 3 9.93 2.16 6.45
N GLN A 4 11.22 2.16 6.08
CA GLN A 4 11.81 2.96 5.00
C GLN A 4 11.58 4.48 5.09
N ILE A 5 11.05 4.96 6.20
CA ILE A 5 10.94 6.38 6.53
C ILE A 5 12.34 6.97 6.65
N GLU A 6 12.56 8.04 5.89
CA GLU A 6 13.68 8.95 6.08
C GLU A 6 13.27 10.05 7.08
N ASN A 7 12.17 10.74 6.79
CA ASN A 7 11.54 11.69 7.68
C ASN A 7 10.02 11.66 7.48
N MET A 8 9.26 12.00 8.51
CA MET A 8 7.81 12.15 8.42
C MET A 8 7.27 13.02 9.54
N ALA A 9 6.08 13.59 9.32
CA ALA A 9 5.29 14.25 10.36
C ALA A 9 3.94 13.57 10.50
N PHE A 10 3.32 13.69 11.69
CA PHE A 10 2.00 13.14 11.96
C PHE A 10 1.24 13.97 13.00
N VAL A 11 -0.08 13.90 12.97
CA VAL A 11 -0.97 14.36 14.04
C VAL A 11 -1.68 13.18 14.70
N GLY A 12 -2.25 13.38 15.89
CA GLY A 12 -3.02 12.36 16.58
C GLY A 12 -2.16 11.21 17.12
N GLN A 13 -2.59 9.97 16.87
CA GLN A 13 -1.93 8.79 17.46
C GLN A 13 -0.53 8.57 16.89
N THR A 14 0.43 8.30 17.77
CA THR A 14 1.80 7.97 17.39
C THR A 14 1.82 6.75 16.47
N PRO A 15 2.50 6.81 15.31
CA PRO A 15 2.72 5.65 14.47
C PRO A 15 3.33 4.49 15.26
N TRP A 16 2.98 3.25 14.92
CA TRP A 16 3.40 2.06 15.66
C TRP A 16 4.92 1.89 15.78
N HIS A 17 5.70 2.47 14.86
CA HIS A 17 7.16 2.43 14.89
C HIS A 17 7.79 3.55 15.75
N GLY A 18 7.00 4.49 16.27
CA GLY A 18 7.47 5.59 17.11
C GLY A 18 8.36 6.60 16.40
N LEU A 19 8.31 6.68 15.06
CA LEU A 19 9.14 7.58 14.26
C LEU A 19 8.28 8.72 13.69
N GLY A 20 8.92 9.87 13.51
CA GLY A 20 8.32 11.07 12.93
C GLY A 20 8.12 12.19 13.94
N ASN A 21 7.84 13.38 13.42
CA ASN A 21 7.60 14.58 14.21
C ASN A 21 6.10 14.72 14.48
N GLN A 22 5.73 14.72 15.77
CA GLN A 22 4.34 14.97 16.15
C GLN A 22 4.03 16.46 16.01
N LEU A 23 2.95 16.77 15.31
CA LEU A 23 2.45 18.13 15.14
C LEU A 23 1.13 18.32 15.90
N PRO A 24 0.83 19.55 16.36
CA PRO A 24 -0.54 19.93 16.70
C PRO A 24 -1.45 19.84 15.46
N GLN A 25 -2.76 19.78 15.67
CA GLN A 25 -3.72 19.87 14.57
C GLN A 25 -3.67 21.25 13.89
N ASN A 26 -4.16 21.33 12.66
CA ASN A 26 -4.34 22.55 11.87
C ASN A 26 -3.05 23.35 11.63
N GLN A 27 -1.90 22.66 11.53
CA GLN A 27 -0.65 23.29 11.12
C GLN A 27 -0.65 23.59 9.63
N PRO A 28 -0.10 24.74 9.21
CA PRO A 28 -0.01 25.12 7.81
C PRO A 28 0.96 24.20 7.05
N ILE A 29 0.78 24.08 5.74
CA ILE A 29 1.54 23.09 4.95
C ILE A 29 3.05 23.38 4.89
N GLU A 30 3.47 24.61 5.16
CA GLU A 30 4.88 25.01 5.32
C GLU A 30 5.52 24.31 6.52
N VAL A 31 4.80 24.21 7.64
CA VAL A 31 5.26 23.46 8.81
C VAL A 31 5.33 21.97 8.47
N TRP A 32 4.34 21.45 7.73
CA TRP A 32 4.39 20.07 7.24
C TRP A 32 5.59 19.82 6.33
N ALA A 33 5.91 20.73 5.41
CA ALA A 33 7.06 20.59 4.51
C ALA A 33 8.36 20.42 5.30
N GLN A 34 8.58 21.27 6.31
CA GLN A 34 9.77 21.20 7.16
C GLN A 34 9.79 19.92 8.01
N GLN A 35 8.70 19.66 8.73
CA GLN A 35 8.64 18.59 9.74
C GLN A 35 8.54 17.20 9.12
N ALA A 36 7.99 17.08 7.91
CA ALA A 36 7.96 15.83 7.14
C ALA A 36 9.25 15.58 6.34
N GLY A 37 10.17 16.57 6.28
CA GLY A 37 11.41 16.50 5.50
C GLY A 37 11.18 16.63 3.99
N MET A 38 10.17 17.39 3.59
CA MET A 38 9.77 17.66 2.21
C MET A 38 10.14 19.08 1.74
N ASP A 39 10.84 19.86 2.55
CA ASP A 39 11.27 21.24 2.25
C ASP A 39 12.55 21.30 1.41
N TRP A 40 12.51 20.70 0.22
CA TRP A 40 13.58 20.69 -0.78
C TRP A 40 13.00 20.43 -2.17
N ARG A 41 13.79 20.68 -3.21
CA ARG A 41 13.38 20.50 -4.61
C ARG A 41 14.13 19.35 -5.27
N ILE A 42 13.42 18.63 -6.13
CA ILE A 42 14.03 17.71 -7.07
C ILE A 42 14.62 18.56 -8.19
N GLU A 43 15.94 18.51 -8.32
CA GLU A 43 16.70 19.13 -9.40
C GLU A 43 17.22 18.06 -10.36
N SER A 44 17.69 18.48 -11.53
CA SER A 44 18.17 17.54 -12.54
C SER A 44 19.38 18.04 -13.30
N SER A 45 20.20 17.09 -13.76
CA SER A 45 21.36 17.36 -14.60
C SER A 45 21.55 16.25 -15.63
N ASN A 46 22.18 16.57 -16.76
CA ASN A 46 22.51 15.59 -17.78
C ASN A 46 23.42 14.49 -17.23
N VAL A 47 23.20 13.26 -17.68
CA VAL A 47 24.08 12.13 -17.35
C VAL A 47 25.30 12.16 -18.26
N SER A 48 26.46 11.89 -17.68
CA SER A 48 27.68 11.59 -18.42
C SER A 48 28.32 10.33 -17.84
N TYR A 49 28.94 9.52 -18.69
CA TYR A 49 29.62 8.29 -18.31
C TYR A 49 31.09 8.33 -18.70
N MET A 50 31.91 7.61 -17.94
CA MET A 50 33.34 7.50 -18.21
C MET A 50 33.60 6.29 -19.10
N ALA A 51 34.09 6.51 -20.31
CA ALA A 51 34.56 5.47 -21.22
C ALA A 51 36.09 5.49 -21.30
N LYS A 52 36.69 4.47 -21.91
CA LYS A 52 38.11 4.45 -22.24
C LYS A 52 38.28 4.55 -23.75
N ASN A 53 39.18 5.42 -24.21
CA ASN A 53 39.57 5.42 -25.62
C ASN A 53 40.49 4.22 -25.94
N GLU A 54 40.83 4.04 -27.22
CA GLU A 54 41.73 2.95 -27.67
C GLU A 54 43.12 2.99 -27.02
N ARG A 55 43.53 4.16 -26.49
CA ARG A 55 44.80 4.36 -25.76
C ARG A 55 44.67 4.14 -24.25
N GLY A 56 43.51 3.67 -23.77
CA GLY A 56 43.24 3.41 -22.35
C GLY A 56 43.00 4.63 -21.47
N GLN A 57 42.89 5.84 -22.06
CA GLN A 57 42.64 7.07 -21.33
C GLN A 57 41.14 7.24 -21.06
N ASN A 58 40.79 7.75 -19.88
CA ASN A 58 39.40 8.03 -19.52
C ASN A 58 38.88 9.24 -20.31
N ILE A 59 37.75 9.08 -20.98
CA ILE A 59 37.01 10.13 -21.68
C ILE A 59 35.59 10.23 -21.10
N LEU A 60 35.10 11.45 -20.93
CA LEU A 60 33.74 11.71 -20.47
C LEU A 60 32.82 11.78 -21.69
N MET A 61 31.82 10.91 -21.73
CA MET A 61 30.85 10.83 -22.81
C MET A 61 29.47 11.25 -22.30
N PRO A 62 28.75 12.14 -23.00
CA PRO A 62 27.39 12.49 -22.62
C PRO A 62 26.45 11.30 -22.87
N TYR A 63 25.40 11.17 -22.05
CA TYR A 63 24.28 10.29 -22.32
C TYR A 63 22.99 11.10 -22.40
N GLU A 64 22.74 11.69 -23.58
CA GLU A 64 21.76 12.75 -23.78
C GLU A 64 20.30 12.31 -23.55
N GLU A 65 20.00 11.02 -23.70
CA GLU A 65 18.65 10.49 -23.51
C GLU A 65 18.22 10.41 -22.03
N GLN A 66 19.18 10.56 -21.10
CA GLN A 66 18.94 10.42 -19.67
C GLN A 66 19.45 11.63 -18.87
N ARG A 67 18.71 11.92 -17.80
CA ARG A 67 19.11 12.88 -16.78
C ARG A 67 19.05 12.23 -15.41
N VAL A 68 19.88 12.70 -14.50
CA VAL A 68 19.83 12.30 -13.09
C VAL A 68 18.99 13.32 -12.33
N LEU A 69 18.10 12.82 -11.49
CA LEU A 69 17.37 13.58 -10.48
C LEU A 69 18.16 13.55 -9.18
N TYR A 70 18.29 14.69 -8.52
CA TYR A 70 18.98 14.81 -7.24
C TYR A 70 18.28 15.84 -6.35
N ARG A 71 18.60 15.82 -5.05
CA ARG A 71 18.02 16.77 -4.10
C ARG A 71 18.76 18.10 -4.09
N SER A 72 18.05 19.21 -4.08
CA SER A 72 18.65 20.54 -3.99
C SER A 72 19.39 20.82 -2.68
N ASP A 73 19.04 20.12 -1.60
CA ASP A 73 19.59 20.36 -0.25
C ASP A 73 20.93 19.64 -0.01
N THR A 74 21.02 18.39 -0.45
CA THR A 74 22.10 17.46 -0.14
C THR A 74 22.88 17.02 -1.37
N HIS A 75 22.39 17.34 -2.57
CA HIS A 75 22.89 16.83 -3.85
C HIS A 75 22.88 15.30 -3.94
N ALA A 76 22.13 14.63 -3.04
CA ALA A 76 22.04 13.17 -3.05
C ALA A 76 21.31 12.71 -4.32
N PRO A 77 21.85 11.73 -5.06
CA PRO A 77 21.22 11.23 -6.27
C PRO A 77 19.96 10.42 -5.91
N LEU A 78 18.88 10.69 -6.64
CA LEU A 78 17.59 10.05 -6.45
C LEU A 78 17.36 8.93 -7.47
N SER A 79 17.40 9.27 -8.76
CA SER A 79 17.20 8.32 -9.85
C SER A 79 17.74 8.85 -11.17
N VAL A 80 18.07 7.94 -12.09
CA VAL A 80 18.28 8.27 -13.49
C VAL A 80 16.97 8.03 -14.24
N VAL A 81 16.54 9.00 -15.04
CA VAL A 81 15.26 9.00 -15.76
C VAL A 81 15.47 9.47 -17.20
N SER A 82 14.49 9.21 -18.06
CA SER A 82 14.52 9.75 -19.42
C SER A 82 14.30 11.26 -19.42
N GLN A 83 14.73 11.94 -20.49
CA GLN A 83 14.49 13.39 -20.63
C GLN A 83 13.01 13.78 -20.62
N ARG A 84 12.10 12.87 -20.99
CA ARG A 84 10.65 13.11 -21.02
C ARG A 84 9.98 12.94 -19.66
N TYR A 85 10.68 12.38 -18.68
CA TYR A 85 10.13 12.11 -17.36
C TYR A 85 9.67 13.41 -16.70
N GLN A 86 8.45 13.40 -16.15
CA GLN A 86 7.83 14.49 -15.42
C GLN A 86 7.83 14.13 -13.92
N GLU A 87 8.78 14.73 -13.20
CA GLU A 87 8.88 14.65 -11.75
C GLU A 87 7.79 15.50 -11.10
N VAL A 88 7.26 14.99 -9.98
CA VAL A 88 6.35 15.75 -9.11
C VAL A 88 7.14 16.18 -7.89
N GLN A 89 7.15 17.47 -7.61
CA GLN A 89 7.91 18.05 -6.51
C GLN A 89 7.29 17.68 -5.16
N PRO A 90 8.10 17.50 -4.10
CA PRO A 90 7.57 17.24 -2.75
C PRO A 90 6.58 18.31 -2.31
N ARG A 91 6.85 19.58 -2.66
CA ARG A 91 5.95 20.70 -2.37
C ARG A 91 4.60 20.57 -3.06
N GLU A 92 4.55 20.10 -4.31
CA GLU A 92 3.28 19.89 -5.05
C GLU A 92 2.39 18.85 -4.38
N ILE A 93 2.98 17.84 -3.72
CA ILE A 93 2.23 16.83 -2.96
C ILE A 93 1.51 17.45 -1.75
N LEU A 94 2.12 18.42 -1.08
CA LEU A 94 1.49 19.10 0.06
C LEU A 94 0.50 20.17 -0.40
N GLU A 95 0.82 20.91 -1.45
CA GLU A 95 -0.06 21.92 -2.04
C GLU A 95 -1.37 21.31 -2.57
N PHE A 96 -1.37 20.04 -2.99
CA PHE A 96 -2.60 19.31 -3.34
C PHE A 96 -3.67 19.37 -2.25
N TYR A 97 -3.27 19.48 -0.97
CA TYR A 97 -4.18 19.48 0.16
C TYR A 97 -4.57 20.86 0.67
N ARG A 98 -3.94 21.95 0.19
CA ARG A 98 -4.14 23.30 0.77
C ARG A 98 -5.62 23.68 0.82
N ASP A 99 -6.26 23.70 -0.32
CA ASP A 99 -7.69 24.00 -0.48
C ASP A 99 -8.59 22.97 0.21
N LEU A 100 -8.22 21.68 0.19
CA LEU A 100 -8.95 20.64 0.92
C LEU A 100 -8.96 20.93 2.43
N THR A 101 -7.83 21.36 2.99
CA THR A 101 -7.71 21.68 4.42
C THR A 101 -8.33 23.02 4.79
N GLU A 102 -8.20 24.04 3.94
CA GLU A 102 -8.68 25.39 4.22
C GLU A 102 -10.19 25.55 3.98
N GLN A 103 -10.77 24.78 3.04
CA GLN A 103 -12.14 25.01 2.56
C GLN A 103 -13.06 23.79 2.71
N SER A 104 -12.52 22.57 2.72
CA SER A 104 -13.34 21.34 2.72
C SER A 104 -13.39 20.61 4.07
N GLY A 105 -12.75 21.16 5.11
CA GLY A 105 -12.72 20.55 6.45
C GLY A 105 -11.84 19.31 6.55
N PHE A 106 -10.93 19.10 5.59
CA PHE A 106 -9.99 18.00 5.65
C PHE A 106 -8.86 18.34 6.61
N GLU A 107 -8.27 17.34 7.24
CA GLU A 107 -7.15 17.54 8.16
C GLU A 107 -5.97 16.70 7.71
N LEU A 108 -4.82 17.33 7.46
CA LEU A 108 -3.58 16.57 7.22
C LEU A 108 -3.28 15.68 8.42
N GLU A 109 -3.11 14.38 8.16
CA GLU A 109 -2.95 13.35 9.17
C GLU A 109 -1.48 12.89 9.25
N THR A 110 -0.87 12.64 8.10
CA THR A 110 0.52 12.18 7.96
C THR A 110 1.12 12.65 6.64
N ALA A 111 2.41 12.92 6.63
CA ALA A 111 3.17 13.15 5.40
C ALA A 111 4.64 12.78 5.61
N GLY A 112 5.37 12.45 4.55
CA GLY A 112 6.79 12.14 4.68
C GLY A 112 7.52 11.73 3.41
N VAL A 113 8.78 11.37 3.64
CA VAL A 113 9.74 10.90 2.65
C VAL A 113 10.18 9.47 2.96
N LEU A 114 10.14 8.60 1.95
CA LEU A 114 10.61 7.22 2.03
C LEU A 114 11.80 6.97 1.12
N LYS A 115 12.53 5.90 1.42
CA LYS A 115 13.57 5.30 0.57
C LYS A 115 14.71 6.27 0.20
N GLY A 116 15.07 7.21 1.08
CA GLY A 116 16.16 8.15 0.82
C GLY A 116 15.79 9.20 -0.23
N GLY A 117 14.63 9.85 -0.08
CA GLY A 117 14.18 10.90 -0.99
C GLY A 117 13.45 10.41 -2.24
N ARG A 118 13.32 9.09 -2.46
CA ARG A 118 12.78 8.57 -3.72
C ARG A 118 11.27 8.49 -3.79
N LYS A 119 10.59 8.47 -2.64
CA LYS A 119 9.12 8.43 -2.58
C LYS A 119 8.59 9.44 -1.58
N PHE A 120 7.42 9.96 -1.89
CA PHE A 120 6.71 10.95 -1.10
C PHE A 120 5.27 10.53 -0.93
N TRP A 121 4.70 10.86 0.22
CA TRP A 121 3.27 10.72 0.44
C TRP A 121 2.77 11.81 1.38
N ALA A 122 1.50 12.15 1.21
CA ALA A 122 0.72 12.88 2.18
C ALA A 122 -0.67 12.25 2.26
N LEU A 123 -1.30 12.40 3.43
CA LEU A 123 -2.58 11.82 3.76
C LEU A 123 -3.38 12.86 4.53
N ALA A 124 -4.62 13.11 4.10
CA ALA A 124 -5.56 13.92 4.87
C ALA A 124 -6.79 13.11 5.23
N ARG A 125 -7.27 13.28 6.46
CA ARG A 125 -8.57 12.78 6.92
C ARG A 125 -9.68 13.63 6.30
N THR A 126 -10.72 12.97 5.78
CA THR A 126 -11.82 13.64 5.06
C THR A 126 -12.93 14.17 5.96
N GLY A 127 -12.81 13.98 7.28
CA GLY A 127 -13.90 14.22 8.23
C GLY A 127 -15.01 13.15 8.23
N GLN A 128 -15.04 12.28 7.22
CA GLN A 128 -16.00 11.18 7.16
C GLN A 128 -15.49 9.99 7.98
N SER A 129 -16.39 9.42 8.79
CA SER A 129 -16.12 8.20 9.56
C SER A 129 -17.35 7.30 9.54
N VAL A 130 -17.14 6.00 9.54
CA VAL A 130 -18.22 5.01 9.59
C VAL A 130 -17.94 4.07 10.75
N ALA A 131 -18.94 3.92 11.62
CA ALA A 131 -18.95 2.84 12.59
C ALA A 131 -19.15 1.51 11.84
N LEU A 132 -18.14 0.64 11.88
CA LEU A 132 -18.22 -0.68 11.23
C LEU A 132 -19.19 -1.58 12.01
N LYS A 133 -18.82 -1.90 13.26
CA LYS A 133 -19.64 -2.67 14.21
C LYS A 133 -19.19 -2.40 15.65
N GLY A 134 -20.12 -2.08 16.54
CA GLY A 134 -19.81 -1.75 17.94
C GLY A 134 -19.17 -0.37 18.06
N LYS A 135 -18.08 -0.25 18.84
CA LYS A 135 -17.31 0.99 19.02
C LYS A 135 -16.18 1.16 17.99
N ASP A 136 -16.10 0.29 16.98
CA ASP A 136 -15.05 0.34 15.96
C ASP A 136 -15.41 1.35 14.86
N VAL A 137 -14.54 2.33 14.65
CA VAL A 137 -14.74 3.46 13.75
C VAL A 137 -13.64 3.46 12.70
N SER A 138 -14.03 3.37 11.44
CA SER A 138 -13.14 3.51 10.29
C SER A 138 -13.22 4.94 9.75
N ASN A 139 -12.08 5.63 9.76
CA ASN A 139 -11.97 6.98 9.21
C ASN A 139 -11.66 6.94 7.70
N GLY A 140 -12.13 7.95 6.99
CA GLY A 140 -11.77 8.18 5.61
C GLY A 140 -10.59 9.09 5.42
N TYR A 141 -9.74 8.73 4.45
CA TYR A 141 -8.58 9.50 4.08
C TYR A 141 -8.47 9.65 2.56
N ILE A 142 -7.91 10.78 2.12
CA ILE A 142 -7.35 10.93 0.77
C ILE A 142 -5.84 10.81 0.85
N LEU A 143 -5.31 9.83 0.13
CA LEU A 143 -3.90 9.58 -0.05
C LEU A 143 -3.44 10.15 -1.40
N LEU A 144 -2.32 10.86 -1.39
CA LEU A 144 -1.54 11.19 -2.57
C LEU A 144 -0.10 10.69 -2.35
N ALA A 145 0.41 9.91 -3.30
CA ALA A 145 1.77 9.40 -3.23
C ALA A 145 2.42 9.31 -4.61
N THR A 146 3.74 9.48 -4.65
CA THR A 146 4.52 9.43 -5.89
C THR A 146 5.93 8.90 -5.63
N ALA A 147 6.62 8.49 -6.70
CA ALA A 147 8.03 8.15 -6.63
C ALA A 147 8.80 8.71 -7.83
N CYS A 148 9.91 9.40 -7.58
CA CYS A 148 10.75 9.96 -8.64
C CYS A 148 11.66 8.91 -9.32
N ASP A 149 11.66 7.67 -8.84
CA ASP A 149 12.40 6.54 -9.41
C ASP A 149 11.56 5.70 -10.39
N GLY A 150 10.34 6.16 -10.71
CA GLY A 150 9.41 5.46 -11.60
C GLY A 150 8.78 4.19 -11.01
N THR A 151 9.09 3.82 -9.76
CA THR A 151 8.53 2.61 -9.13
C THR A 151 7.09 2.80 -8.62
N LEU A 152 6.55 4.02 -8.68
CA LEU A 152 5.18 4.35 -8.34
C LEU A 152 4.76 5.58 -9.15
N ALA A 153 3.78 5.43 -10.02
CA ALA A 153 3.12 6.56 -10.66
C ALA A 153 2.46 7.46 -9.60
N THR A 154 2.36 8.76 -9.86
CA THR A 154 1.65 9.67 -8.97
C THR A 154 0.20 9.21 -8.82
N THR A 155 -0.14 8.70 -7.64
CA THR A 155 -1.41 8.02 -7.38
C THR A 155 -2.13 8.76 -6.28
N ALA A 156 -3.35 9.21 -6.59
CA ALA A 156 -4.27 9.78 -5.63
C ALA A 156 -5.47 8.84 -5.47
N GLN A 157 -5.95 8.63 -4.26
CA GLN A 157 -7.13 7.79 -4.01
C GLN A 157 -7.72 8.00 -2.61
N PHE A 158 -8.96 7.54 -2.45
CA PHE A 158 -9.54 7.34 -1.14
C PHE A 158 -9.04 6.05 -0.48
N THR A 159 -8.87 6.08 0.84
CA THR A 159 -8.49 4.90 1.61
C THR A 159 -9.00 4.99 3.04
N SER A 160 -9.31 3.84 3.65
CA SER A 160 -9.57 3.70 5.09
C SER A 160 -8.29 3.51 5.90
N ILE A 161 -7.13 3.41 5.25
CA ILE A 161 -5.85 3.09 5.87
C ILE A 161 -5.11 4.37 6.23
N ARG A 162 -4.80 4.55 7.52
CA ARG A 162 -3.89 5.59 7.99
C ARG A 162 -2.46 5.26 7.56
N VAL A 163 -1.97 5.94 6.51
CA VAL A 163 -0.64 5.72 5.95
C VAL A 163 0.44 6.40 6.78
N VAL A 164 1.20 5.61 7.54
CA VAL A 164 2.32 6.12 8.38
C VAL A 164 3.69 5.68 7.87
N CYS A 165 3.76 4.67 7.01
CA CYS A 165 5.03 4.17 6.47
C CYS A 165 4.84 3.50 5.10
N ASN A 166 5.93 3.02 4.50
CA ASN A 166 5.89 2.38 3.18
C ASN A 166 4.99 1.11 3.14
N ASN A 167 4.79 0.42 4.28
CA ASN A 167 3.84 -0.72 4.38
C ASN A 167 2.41 -0.31 4.10
N THR A 168 1.93 0.63 4.91
CA THR A 168 0.56 1.11 4.83
C THR A 168 0.32 1.81 3.50
N LEU A 169 1.34 2.47 2.95
CA LEU A 169 1.27 3.09 1.63
C LEU A 169 1.06 2.05 0.52
N ALA A 170 1.83 0.96 0.55
CA ALA A 170 1.72 -0.10 -0.46
C ALA A 170 0.37 -0.83 -0.41
N ILE A 171 -0.22 -1.00 0.78
CA ILE A 171 -1.56 -1.60 0.92
C ILE A 171 -2.61 -0.64 0.39
N ALA A 172 -2.55 0.64 0.79
CA ALA A 172 -3.49 1.65 0.32
C ALA A 172 -3.50 1.68 -1.21
N VAL A 173 -2.34 1.77 -1.87
CA VAL A 173 -2.22 1.88 -3.36
C VAL A 173 -2.66 0.65 -4.14
N ARG A 174 -2.72 -0.54 -3.52
CA ARG A 174 -3.09 -1.79 -4.20
C ARG A 174 -4.57 -2.14 -4.13
N GLY A 175 -5.29 -1.66 -3.10
CA GLY A 175 -6.63 -2.12 -2.75
C GLY A 175 -7.75 -1.85 -3.78
N GLN A 176 -7.51 -1.09 -4.85
CA GLN A 176 -8.59 -0.55 -5.68
C GLN A 176 -8.33 -0.60 -7.19
N ASN A 177 -7.75 -1.70 -7.70
CA ASN A 177 -7.53 -1.85 -9.16
C ASN A 177 -8.83 -2.00 -10.00
N ARG A 178 -10.03 -1.94 -9.41
CA ARG A 178 -11.31 -2.16 -10.13
C ARG A 178 -12.49 -1.26 -9.73
N SER A 179 -12.35 -0.31 -8.81
CA SER A 179 -13.48 0.49 -8.30
C SER A 179 -13.23 1.99 -8.43
N ALA A 180 -14.30 2.76 -8.65
CA ALA A 180 -14.29 4.21 -8.74
C ALA A 180 -13.60 4.83 -7.49
N GLY A 181 -12.53 5.61 -7.68
CA GLY A 181 -11.85 6.25 -6.54
C GLY A 181 -10.31 6.28 -6.58
N VAL A 182 -9.67 5.75 -7.63
CA VAL A 182 -8.21 5.84 -7.85
C VAL A 182 -7.88 6.60 -9.13
N VAL A 183 -7.01 7.60 -9.01
CA VAL A 183 -6.44 8.33 -10.14
C VAL A 183 -4.93 8.09 -10.18
N LYS A 184 -4.44 7.57 -11.30
CA LYS A 184 -3.01 7.33 -11.54
C LYS A 184 -2.51 8.21 -12.69
N VAL A 185 -1.53 9.04 -12.40
CA VAL A 185 -0.85 9.89 -13.39
C VAL A 185 0.55 9.32 -13.65
N PRO A 186 0.81 8.77 -14.86
CA PRO A 186 2.13 8.28 -15.22
C PRO A 186 3.11 9.45 -15.36
N HIS A 187 4.39 9.20 -15.07
CA HIS A 187 5.47 10.21 -15.19
C HIS A 187 5.83 10.61 -16.63
N SER A 188 5.08 10.15 -17.63
CA SER A 188 5.10 10.72 -18.98
C SER A 188 4.18 11.94 -19.11
N THR A 189 3.37 12.22 -18.09
CA THR A 189 2.35 13.28 -18.06
C THR A 189 2.64 14.25 -16.92
N LYS A 190 2.43 15.55 -17.17
CA LYS A 190 2.56 16.58 -16.12
C LYS A 190 1.48 16.38 -15.06
N PHE A 191 1.87 16.50 -13.80
CA PHE A 191 0.95 16.48 -12.67
C PHE A 191 0.03 17.72 -12.68
N ASP A 192 -1.25 17.49 -12.45
CA ASP A 192 -2.29 18.52 -12.39
C ASP A 192 -3.23 18.19 -11.23
N ALA A 193 -3.08 18.93 -10.14
CA ALA A 193 -3.82 18.69 -8.91
C ALA A 193 -5.34 18.84 -9.10
N GLU A 194 -5.78 19.87 -9.83
CA GLU A 194 -7.19 20.17 -10.03
C GLU A 194 -7.88 19.10 -10.87
N LYS A 195 -7.21 18.65 -11.95
CA LYS A 195 -7.71 17.55 -12.75
C LYS A 195 -7.83 16.25 -11.95
N ILE A 196 -6.87 15.97 -11.07
CA ILE A 196 -6.91 14.78 -10.20
C ILE A 196 -8.07 14.87 -9.22
N LYS A 197 -8.29 16.02 -8.58
CA LYS A 197 -9.41 16.22 -7.64
C LYS A 197 -10.77 16.05 -8.32
N GLN A 198 -10.91 16.58 -9.54
CA GLN A 198 -12.10 16.40 -10.36
C GLN A 198 -12.33 14.93 -10.72
N GLN A 199 -11.29 14.22 -11.16
CA GLN A 199 -11.36 12.81 -11.52
C GLN A 199 -11.62 11.88 -10.34
N LEU A 200 -11.11 12.23 -9.15
CA LEU A 200 -11.42 11.53 -7.91
C LEU A 200 -12.89 11.68 -7.51
N GLY A 201 -13.62 12.62 -8.12
CA GLY A 201 -14.98 12.90 -7.72
C GLY A 201 -15.01 13.33 -6.26
N ILE A 202 -14.10 14.23 -5.84
CA ILE A 202 -14.11 14.86 -4.50
C ILE A 202 -15.43 15.67 -4.26
N SER A 203 -16.46 15.48 -5.08
CA SER A 203 -17.86 15.49 -4.65
C SER A 203 -18.32 14.11 -4.14
N ILE A 204 -17.85 13.70 -2.95
CA ILE A 204 -18.51 12.79 -1.97
C ILE A 204 -18.89 11.34 -2.38
N HIS A 205 -19.09 10.98 -3.66
CA HIS A 205 -19.79 9.74 -4.06
C HIS A 205 -18.95 8.45 -4.13
N ALA A 206 -17.64 8.50 -4.43
CA ALA A 206 -16.81 7.30 -4.53
C ALA A 206 -16.48 6.65 -3.16
N TRP A 207 -16.62 7.44 -2.08
CA TRP A 207 -16.35 6.99 -0.72
C TRP A 207 -17.42 6.02 -0.19
N ASP A 208 -18.68 6.26 -0.55
CA ASP A 208 -19.81 5.48 -0.07
C ASP A 208 -19.73 4.02 -0.53
N GLU A 209 -19.27 3.77 -1.76
CA GLU A 209 -19.13 2.42 -2.32
C GLU A 209 -18.04 1.61 -1.60
N HIS A 210 -16.85 2.20 -1.40
CA HIS A 210 -15.76 1.52 -0.70
C HIS A 210 -16.10 1.23 0.77
N MET A 211 -16.71 2.20 1.46
CA MET A 211 -17.14 1.99 2.85
C MET A 211 -18.28 1.00 2.96
N TYR A 212 -19.15 0.95 1.96
CA TYR A 212 -20.18 -0.08 1.85
C TYR A 212 -19.55 -1.47 1.79
N GLU A 213 -18.58 -1.72 0.90
CA GLU A 213 -17.87 -3.01 0.79
C GLU A 213 -17.20 -3.41 2.13
N MET A 214 -16.46 -2.50 2.75
CA MET A 214 -15.77 -2.76 4.02
C MET A 214 -16.76 -3.06 5.16
N LYS A 215 -17.89 -2.36 5.19
CA LYS A 215 -18.97 -2.61 6.14
C LYS A 215 -19.57 -4.00 5.91
N GLN A 216 -19.85 -4.40 4.67
CA GLN A 216 -20.35 -5.73 4.34
C GLN A 216 -19.39 -6.83 4.83
N LEU A 217 -18.09 -6.68 4.58
CA LEU A 217 -17.07 -7.63 5.03
C LEU A 217 -17.01 -7.75 6.57
N SER A 218 -17.17 -6.64 7.30
CA SER A 218 -17.19 -6.63 8.76
C SER A 218 -18.48 -7.24 9.36
N GLN A 219 -19.55 -7.32 8.57
CA GLN A 219 -20.83 -7.88 8.99
C GLN A 219 -20.97 -9.36 8.60
N ARG A 220 -20.33 -9.79 7.51
CA ARG A 220 -20.31 -11.18 7.05
C ARG A 220 -19.51 -12.07 8.01
N LYS A 221 -20.24 -12.83 8.83
CA LYS A 221 -19.67 -13.87 9.70
C LYS A 221 -19.16 -15.04 8.89
N VAL A 222 -18.05 -15.63 9.30
CA VAL A 222 -17.36 -16.70 8.58
C VAL A 222 -17.19 -17.91 9.48
N THR A 223 -17.55 -19.09 8.97
CA THR A 223 -17.33 -20.37 9.65
C THR A 223 -15.88 -20.84 9.53
N GLN A 224 -15.44 -21.75 10.41
CA GLN A 224 -14.09 -22.30 10.33
C GLN A 224 -13.84 -23.08 9.02
N GLN A 225 -14.88 -23.66 8.41
CA GLN A 225 -14.79 -24.32 7.11
C GLN A 225 -14.57 -23.30 5.97
N GLU A 226 -15.33 -22.21 5.96
CA GLU A 226 -15.15 -21.12 4.99
C GLU A 226 -13.79 -20.43 5.15
N ALA A 227 -13.33 -20.24 6.39
CA ALA A 227 -12.00 -19.71 6.67
C ALA A 227 -10.90 -20.61 6.10
N ALA A 228 -11.00 -21.94 6.31
CA ALA A 228 -10.05 -22.89 5.76
C ALA A 228 -10.02 -22.86 4.22
N ALA A 229 -11.20 -22.81 3.57
CA ALA A 229 -11.31 -22.70 2.12
C ALA A 229 -10.73 -21.37 1.59
N TYR A 230 -10.98 -20.26 2.28
CA TYR A 230 -10.40 -18.96 1.96
C TYR A 230 -8.87 -19.01 2.00
N PHE A 231 -8.29 -19.53 3.08
CA PHE A 231 -6.84 -19.58 3.21
C PHE A 231 -6.21 -20.52 2.19
N ASP A 232 -6.84 -21.66 1.89
CA ASP A 232 -6.39 -22.56 0.82
C ASP A 232 -6.40 -21.84 -0.54
N ALA A 233 -7.48 -21.12 -0.87
CA ALA A 233 -7.59 -20.34 -2.10
C ALA A 233 -6.50 -19.25 -2.21
N VAL A 234 -6.17 -18.59 -1.10
CA VAL A 234 -5.18 -17.51 -1.05
C VAL A 234 -3.75 -18.02 -1.15
N PHE A 235 -3.43 -19.17 -0.54
CA PHE A 235 -2.07 -19.70 -0.48
C PHE A 235 -1.74 -20.70 -1.60
N ASN A 236 -2.69 -21.52 -2.03
CA ASN A 236 -2.45 -22.66 -2.91
C ASN A 236 -3.00 -22.48 -4.33
N ASN A 237 -4.03 -21.64 -4.54
CA ASN A 237 -4.64 -21.52 -5.87
C ASN A 237 -3.88 -20.51 -6.75
N THR A 238 -3.11 -21.03 -7.72
CA THR A 238 -2.35 -20.27 -8.71
C THR A 238 -3.04 -20.49 -10.06
N ASN A 239 -3.88 -19.54 -10.48
CA ASN A 239 -4.58 -19.48 -11.78
C ASN A 239 -5.33 -20.76 -12.21
N LEU A 240 -6.63 -20.83 -11.92
CA LEU A 240 -7.55 -21.70 -12.67
C LEU A 240 -8.72 -20.87 -13.21
N SER A 241 -9.06 -21.12 -14.46
CA SER A 241 -10.21 -20.55 -15.17
C SER A 241 -11.52 -21.08 -14.58
N ILE A 242 -12.59 -20.30 -14.72
CA ILE A 242 -13.95 -20.62 -14.22
C ILE A 242 -14.44 -21.99 -14.76
N ALA A 243 -13.99 -22.40 -15.95
CA ALA A 243 -14.40 -23.66 -16.58
C ALA A 243 -13.82 -24.93 -15.91
N GLU A 244 -12.77 -24.83 -15.11
CA GLU A 244 -12.09 -25.98 -14.48
C GLU A 244 -12.55 -26.20 -13.03
N GLN A 245 -13.43 -25.33 -12.50
CA GLN A 245 -13.89 -25.38 -11.11
C GLN A 245 -14.84 -26.56 -10.86
N ASP A 246 -15.67 -26.95 -11.83
CA ASP A 246 -16.64 -28.04 -11.66
C ASP A 246 -16.01 -29.44 -11.64
N GLU A 247 -14.93 -29.68 -12.39
CA GLU A 247 -14.18 -30.94 -12.32
C GLU A 247 -13.37 -31.06 -11.01
N SER A 248 -12.94 -29.93 -10.45
CA SER A 248 -12.10 -29.90 -9.23
C SER A 248 -12.88 -30.23 -7.96
N ILE A 249 -14.19 -29.92 -7.88
CA ILE A 249 -15.03 -30.23 -6.73
C ILE A 249 -15.19 -31.74 -6.57
N ILE A 250 -15.36 -32.47 -7.69
CA ILE A 250 -15.47 -33.93 -7.69
C ILE A 250 -14.13 -34.58 -7.28
N GLN A 251 -13.00 -34.06 -7.78
CA GLN A 251 -11.68 -34.52 -7.35
C GLN A 251 -11.36 -34.16 -5.89
N TYR A 252 -11.86 -33.02 -5.38
CA TYR A 252 -11.69 -32.60 -4.00
C TYR A 252 -12.39 -33.55 -3.02
N TYR A 253 -13.63 -33.97 -3.31
CA TYR A 253 -14.31 -34.98 -2.49
C TYR A 253 -13.61 -36.34 -2.52
N LEU A 254 -13.05 -36.76 -3.67
CA LEU A 254 -12.25 -37.98 -3.79
C LEU A 254 -10.90 -37.89 -3.04
N LYS A 255 -10.27 -36.72 -3.01
CA LYS A 255 -9.02 -36.46 -2.27
C LYS A 255 -9.26 -36.34 -0.76
N ALA A 256 -10.33 -35.68 -0.35
CA ALA A 256 -10.74 -35.59 1.05
C ALA A 256 -11.08 -36.98 1.62
N ALA A 257 -11.75 -37.84 0.84
CA ALA A 257 -12.03 -39.22 1.21
C ALA A 257 -10.76 -40.10 1.30
N SER A 258 -9.71 -39.80 0.53
CA SER A 258 -8.43 -40.53 0.56
C SER A 258 -7.42 -39.98 1.57
N MET A 259 -7.52 -38.70 1.98
CA MET A 259 -6.68 -38.08 3.01
C MET A 259 -6.89 -38.65 4.42
N TYR A 260 -8.04 -39.26 4.72
CA TYR A 260 -8.26 -39.93 6.01
C TYR A 260 -7.35 -41.16 6.22
N LYS A 261 -6.65 -41.62 5.17
CA LYS A 261 -5.84 -42.86 5.20
C LYS A 261 -4.32 -42.68 5.15
N LYS A 262 -3.76 -41.46 5.15
CA LYS A 262 -2.29 -41.32 5.12
C LYS A 262 -1.80 -40.11 5.91
N SER A 263 -1.67 -40.30 7.23
CA SER A 263 -0.72 -39.53 8.00
C SER A 263 0.70 -39.85 7.50
N ASN A 264 1.57 -38.83 7.56
CA ASN A 264 3.02 -38.92 7.34
C ASN A 264 3.54 -38.70 5.90
N SER A 265 3.64 -37.44 5.47
CA SER A 265 4.79 -36.95 4.70
C SER A 265 4.89 -35.40 4.72
N LYS A 266 6.13 -34.90 4.75
CA LYS A 266 6.63 -33.51 4.75
C LYS A 266 5.60 -32.38 4.47
N SER A 267 5.39 -31.50 5.44
CA SER A 267 4.56 -30.28 5.29
C SER A 267 5.09 -29.37 4.18
N GLU A 268 4.29 -29.12 3.14
CA GLU A 268 4.61 -28.17 2.08
C GLU A 268 4.90 -26.75 2.64
N PRO A 269 5.72 -25.93 1.96
CA PRO A 269 6.07 -24.57 2.41
C PRO A 269 4.87 -23.67 2.72
N ASN A 270 3.75 -23.89 2.02
CA ASN A 270 2.51 -23.14 2.20
C ASN A 270 1.69 -23.59 3.42
N GLY A 271 1.79 -24.84 3.85
CA GLY A 271 1.02 -25.36 4.99
C GLY A 271 1.34 -24.64 6.30
N ARG A 272 2.63 -24.36 6.57
CA ARG A 272 3.06 -23.61 7.76
C ARG A 272 2.65 -22.12 7.71
N ALA A 273 2.67 -21.53 6.52
CA ALA A 273 2.22 -20.15 6.29
C ALA A 273 0.71 -20.02 6.57
N MET A 274 -0.05 -20.97 6.04
CA MET A 274 -1.50 -21.07 6.21
C MET A 274 -1.88 -21.25 7.68
N SER A 275 -1.24 -22.20 8.40
CA SER A 275 -1.51 -22.42 9.82
C SER A 275 -1.27 -21.15 10.66
N LYS A 276 -0.21 -20.39 10.38
CA LYS A 276 0.03 -19.12 11.08
C LYS A 276 -1.07 -18.08 10.84
N ALA A 277 -1.50 -17.91 9.59
CA ALA A 277 -2.59 -16.98 9.27
C ALA A 277 -3.92 -17.40 9.94
N ILE A 278 -4.21 -18.70 9.98
CA ILE A 278 -5.37 -19.25 10.70
C ILE A 278 -5.27 -18.97 12.21
N THR A 279 -4.10 -19.15 12.83
CA THR A 279 -3.92 -18.83 14.25
C THR A 279 -4.14 -17.34 14.55
N MET A 280 -3.70 -16.45 13.64
CA MET A 280 -3.96 -15.01 13.78
C MET A 280 -5.45 -14.68 13.69
N PHE A 281 -6.15 -15.28 12.73
CA PHE A 281 -7.60 -15.12 12.60
C PHE A 281 -8.34 -15.59 13.86
N ASN A 282 -7.89 -16.70 14.46
CA ASN A 282 -8.47 -17.28 15.67
C ASN A 282 -8.04 -16.58 16.99
N GLY A 283 -7.85 -15.26 16.95
CA GLY A 283 -7.69 -14.44 18.16
C GLY A 283 -6.25 -14.11 18.56
N GLN A 284 -5.23 -14.69 17.91
CA GLN A 284 -3.82 -14.32 18.19
C GLN A 284 -3.31 -13.16 17.34
N GLY A 285 -4.08 -12.73 16.34
CA GLY A 285 -3.76 -11.58 15.49
C GLY A 285 -4.05 -10.27 16.18
N ARG A 286 -3.35 -9.22 15.76
CA ARG A 286 -3.55 -7.85 16.26
C ARG A 286 -4.95 -7.37 15.89
N GLY A 287 -5.78 -7.13 16.91
CA GLY A 287 -7.16 -6.69 16.72
C GLY A 287 -8.11 -7.80 16.27
N ALA A 288 -7.71 -9.08 16.32
CA ALA A 288 -8.57 -10.20 15.95
C ALA A 288 -9.82 -10.33 16.83
N GLU A 289 -9.78 -9.82 18.06
CA GLU A 289 -10.92 -9.79 18.99
C GLU A 289 -11.87 -8.58 18.79
N LEU A 290 -11.56 -7.66 17.87
CA LEU A 290 -12.45 -6.54 17.57
C LEU A 290 -13.77 -7.06 16.99
N SER A 291 -14.89 -6.40 17.32
CA SER A 291 -16.23 -6.82 16.86
C SER A 291 -16.39 -6.84 15.33
N SER A 292 -15.61 -6.02 14.63
CA SER A 292 -15.52 -5.95 13.17
C SER A 292 -14.71 -7.09 12.54
N ALA A 293 -13.74 -7.66 13.27
CA ALA A 293 -12.78 -8.65 12.77
C ALA A 293 -13.07 -10.08 13.28
N LYS A 294 -13.57 -10.23 14.50
CA LYS A 294 -13.80 -11.53 15.13
C LYS A 294 -14.80 -12.37 14.33
N ASP A 295 -14.36 -13.50 13.81
CA ASP A 295 -15.14 -14.43 12.99
C ASP A 295 -15.79 -13.76 11.75
N THR A 296 -15.17 -12.75 11.14
CA THR A 296 -15.71 -12.06 9.95
C THR A 296 -14.81 -12.20 8.72
N ALA A 297 -15.37 -11.92 7.54
CA ALA A 297 -14.59 -11.86 6.30
C ALA A 297 -13.53 -10.75 6.37
N TYR A 298 -13.82 -9.66 7.08
CA TYR A 298 -12.82 -8.63 7.39
C TYR A 298 -11.67 -9.17 8.25
N GLY A 299 -11.97 -10.01 9.26
CA GLY A 299 -10.94 -10.68 10.07
C GLY A 299 -10.00 -11.58 9.27
N LEU A 300 -10.53 -12.29 8.26
CA LEU A 300 -9.71 -13.08 7.34
C LEU A 300 -8.68 -12.18 6.62
N LEU A 301 -9.12 -11.03 6.10
CA LEU A 301 -8.24 -10.08 5.44
C LEU A 301 -7.18 -9.52 6.40
N CYS A 302 -7.57 -9.14 7.62
CA CYS A 302 -6.65 -8.68 8.66
C CYS A 302 -5.56 -9.73 8.94
N SER A 303 -5.93 -11.01 9.08
CA SER A 303 -4.96 -12.09 9.35
C SER A 303 -3.97 -12.31 8.20
N ILE A 304 -4.39 -12.18 6.94
CA ILE A 304 -3.50 -12.27 5.77
C ILE A 304 -2.52 -11.10 5.74
N THR A 305 -3.02 -9.89 5.97
CA THR A 305 -2.16 -8.69 5.97
C THR A 305 -1.11 -8.78 7.08
N GLU A 306 -1.52 -9.17 8.30
CA GLU A 306 -0.60 -9.38 9.41
C GLU A 306 0.43 -10.48 9.13
N PHE A 307 -0.01 -11.63 8.60
CA PHE A 307 0.89 -12.74 8.27
C PHE A 307 1.96 -12.30 7.28
N VAL A 308 1.56 -11.66 6.18
CA VAL A 308 2.48 -11.23 5.11
C VAL A 308 3.47 -10.18 5.64
N ASP A 309 2.99 -9.24 6.45
CA ASP A 309 3.78 -8.09 6.88
C ASP A 309 4.69 -8.39 8.08
N HIS A 310 4.30 -9.33 8.95
CA HIS A 310 4.97 -9.58 10.23
C HIS A 310 5.55 -10.99 10.40
N GLU A 311 4.95 -12.02 9.82
CA GLU A 311 5.27 -13.43 10.16
C GLU A 311 5.81 -14.28 9.01
N ARG A 312 5.66 -13.83 7.76
CA ARG A 312 6.15 -14.58 6.60
C ARG A 312 7.68 -14.69 6.64
N ARG A 313 8.21 -15.90 6.42
CA ARG A 313 9.65 -16.14 6.41
C ARG A 313 10.28 -15.44 5.20
N ALA A 314 11.38 -14.72 5.44
CA ALA A 314 12.22 -14.14 4.39
C ALA A 314 13.68 -14.18 4.84
N MET A 315 14.61 -14.05 3.89
CA MET A 315 16.04 -14.05 4.17
C MET A 315 16.47 -12.89 5.07
N SER A 316 15.77 -11.76 4.99
CA SER A 316 15.96 -10.62 5.88
C SER A 316 14.64 -9.89 6.10
N ARG A 317 14.59 -9.07 7.15
CA ARG A 317 13.44 -8.19 7.41
C ARG A 317 13.16 -7.28 6.20
N ASP A 318 14.20 -6.76 5.55
CA ASP A 318 14.08 -5.88 4.38
C ASP A 318 13.60 -6.63 3.13
N HIS A 319 14.01 -7.89 2.95
CA HIS A 319 13.48 -8.75 1.89
C HIS A 319 12.02 -9.15 2.12
N ARG A 320 11.59 -9.39 3.38
CA ARG A 320 10.17 -9.64 3.71
C ARG A 320 9.31 -8.48 3.25
N LEU A 321 9.73 -7.25 3.53
CA LEU A 321 8.96 -6.07 3.17
C LEU A 321 8.92 -5.84 1.69
N ASN A 322 10.06 -5.99 1.00
CA ASN A 322 10.08 -5.90 -0.44
C ASN A 322 9.11 -6.93 -1.07
N SER A 323 9.09 -8.15 -0.56
CA SER A 323 8.11 -9.17 -0.96
C SER A 323 6.67 -8.81 -0.59
N ALA A 324 6.43 -8.24 0.59
CA ALA A 324 5.12 -7.77 1.05
C ALA A 324 4.58 -6.56 0.28
N TRP A 325 5.46 -5.78 -0.35
CA TRP A 325 5.13 -4.55 -1.10
C TRP A 325 5.08 -4.71 -2.60
N PHE A 326 6.01 -5.49 -3.16
CA PHE A 326 6.29 -5.52 -4.60
C PHE A 326 6.35 -6.95 -5.15
N GLY A 327 6.60 -7.95 -4.30
CA GLY A 327 6.71 -9.34 -4.70
C GLY A 327 5.50 -10.19 -4.31
N MET A 328 5.78 -11.47 -4.06
CA MET A 328 4.75 -12.49 -3.78
C MET A 328 3.84 -12.16 -2.59
N GLY A 329 4.32 -11.45 -1.57
CA GLY A 329 3.50 -11.10 -0.40
C GLY A 329 2.39 -10.13 -0.76
N ALA A 330 2.69 -9.21 -1.66
CA ALA A 330 1.72 -8.25 -2.13
C ALA A 330 0.64 -8.90 -3.03
N THR A 331 1.03 -9.91 -3.83
CA THR A 331 0.08 -10.78 -4.56
C THR A 331 -0.80 -11.61 -3.63
N ILE A 332 -0.26 -12.10 -2.51
CA ILE A 332 -1.04 -12.82 -1.49
C ILE A 332 -2.10 -11.90 -0.86
N LYS A 333 -1.73 -10.67 -0.49
CA LYS A 333 -2.70 -9.69 0.06
C LYS A 333 -3.80 -9.34 -0.95
N GLN A 334 -3.45 -9.15 -2.21
CA GLN A 334 -4.41 -8.90 -3.28
C GLN A 334 -5.41 -10.05 -3.43
N ARG A 335 -4.93 -11.30 -3.52
CA ARG A 335 -5.79 -12.47 -3.57
C ARG A 335 -6.65 -12.60 -2.32
N GLY A 336 -6.10 -12.28 -1.15
CA GLY A 336 -6.83 -12.24 0.11
C GLY A 336 -8.01 -11.27 0.07
N LEU A 337 -7.84 -10.08 -0.49
CA LEU A 337 -8.93 -9.12 -0.66
C LEU A 337 -9.98 -9.64 -1.66
N GLU A 338 -9.55 -10.13 -2.82
CA GLU A 338 -10.46 -10.64 -3.86
C GLU A 338 -11.30 -11.82 -3.38
N GLN A 339 -10.71 -12.76 -2.63
CA GLN A 339 -11.44 -13.87 -2.05
C GLN A 339 -12.40 -13.42 -0.96
N ALA A 340 -12.06 -12.40 -0.16
CA ALA A 340 -12.95 -11.89 0.88
C ALA A 340 -14.15 -11.18 0.26
N LEU A 341 -13.93 -10.37 -0.79
CA LEU A 341 -15.00 -9.69 -1.52
C LEU A 341 -15.98 -10.67 -2.18
N ARG A 342 -15.50 -11.82 -2.68
CA ARG A 342 -16.37 -12.89 -3.20
C ARG A 342 -17.33 -13.49 -2.17
N MET A 343 -17.08 -13.30 -0.87
CA MET A 343 -17.95 -13.80 0.20
C MET A 343 -19.14 -12.88 0.49
N VAL A 344 -19.12 -11.66 -0.09
CA VAL A 344 -20.15 -10.62 0.09
C VAL A 344 -20.80 -10.16 -1.23
N SER A 345 -20.27 -10.61 -2.37
CA SER A 345 -20.92 -10.55 -3.69
C SER A 345 -21.87 -11.72 -3.87
#